data_AF-A0A524ANZ8-F1
#
_entry.id   AF-A0A524ANZ8-F1
#
_cell.length_a   1.000
_cell.length_b   1.000
_cell.length_c   1.000
_cell.angle_alpha   90.00
_cell.angle_beta   90.00
_cell.angle_gamma   90.00
#
_symmetry.space_group_name_H-M   'P 1'
#
loop_
_entity.id
_entity.type
_entity.pdbx_description
1 polymer ?
#
loop_
_entity_poly.entity_id
_entity_poly.type
_entity_poly.pdbx_seq_one_letter_code
_entity_poly.pdbx_strand_id
1 'polypeptide(L)'
;MPHGTPDWGLIGPISVLYGLDDLAEHAVRAGAVSSWDRIGHVVFQDNFKEGTGAWYSIVSSADGTVCPFTETALSPPFCIRLVNGSGGATYARMRHYLSYGYRGQVGLECSVAYGPDIEYIKFGIFSSLPTGRQLFYVRLTPATGDLDHGSDGVGWTNFANVGVLGGNIWQWRHVKMVVDFTTGLFVRFVFLGVVYDMAGIACDAMVALAPWHWYVMIENDSSTADQYILHL
;
A
#
# COMPACT_ATOMS: atom_id res chain seq x y z
N MET A 1 -10.35 -39.43 -15.94
CA MET A 1 -9.92 -38.12 -15.42
C MET A 1 -11.17 -37.44 -14.92
N PRO A 2 -11.27 -37.01 -13.65
CA PRO A 2 -12.48 -36.39 -13.15
C PRO A 2 -12.63 -35.02 -13.81
N HIS A 3 -13.73 -34.81 -14.52
CA HIS A 3 -14.13 -33.53 -15.05
C HIS A 3 -14.95 -32.82 -13.97
N GLY A 4 -14.52 -31.63 -13.54
CA GLY A 4 -15.26 -30.80 -12.59
C GLY A 4 -16.61 -30.39 -13.14
N THR A 5 -17.61 -30.28 -12.26
CA THR A 5 -19.02 -30.02 -12.59
C THR A 5 -19.29 -28.57 -13.02
N PRO A 6 -20.33 -28.33 -13.83
CA PRO A 6 -20.91 -27.00 -14.00
C PRO A 6 -21.70 -26.63 -12.73
N ASP A 7 -21.32 -25.56 -12.05
CA ASP A 7 -22.09 -24.97 -10.94
C ASP A 7 -22.67 -23.62 -11.36
N TRP A 8 -23.99 -23.48 -11.25
CA TRP A 8 -24.77 -22.44 -11.91
C TRP A 8 -24.85 -21.17 -11.05
N GLY A 9 -23.85 -20.31 -11.20
CA GLY A 9 -23.85 -18.95 -10.65
C GLY A 9 -23.05 -17.97 -11.51
N LEU A 10 -23.45 -17.78 -12.78
CA LEU A 10 -23.04 -16.66 -13.66
C LEU A 10 -21.56 -16.23 -13.55
N ILE A 11 -20.65 -17.12 -13.92
CA ILE A 11 -19.24 -16.74 -14.10
C ILE A 11 -19.09 -16.18 -15.52
N GLY A 12 -19.17 -14.86 -15.64
CA GLY A 12 -18.73 -14.18 -16.86
C GLY A 12 -17.24 -14.44 -17.07
N PRO A 13 -16.79 -14.74 -18.30
CA PRO A 13 -15.36 -14.89 -18.57
C PRO A 13 -14.65 -13.58 -18.23
N ILE A 14 -13.75 -13.62 -17.26
CA ILE A 14 -12.77 -12.55 -17.05
C ILE A 14 -11.74 -12.70 -18.16
N SER A 15 -11.59 -11.65 -18.98
CA SER A 15 -10.82 -11.71 -20.23
C SER A 15 -9.31 -11.89 -20.04
N VAL A 16 -8.79 -11.80 -18.80
CA VAL A 16 -7.34 -11.80 -18.53
C VAL A 16 -6.91 -12.75 -17.39
N LEU A 17 -7.82 -13.25 -16.55
CA LEU A 17 -7.52 -14.06 -15.37
C LEU A 17 -8.52 -15.21 -15.22
N TYR A 18 -8.04 -16.39 -14.82
CA TYR A 18 -8.90 -17.52 -14.48
C TYR A 18 -9.46 -17.34 -13.06
N GLY A 19 -10.78 -17.34 -12.91
CA GLY A 19 -11.45 -17.37 -11.60
C GLY A 19 -11.44 -18.77 -10.99
N LEU A 20 -11.19 -18.88 -9.69
CA LEU A 20 -11.24 -20.13 -8.91
C LEU A 20 -12.12 -19.88 -7.68
N ASP A 21 -13.40 -20.24 -7.76
CA ASP A 21 -14.37 -19.91 -6.71
C ASP A 21 -14.30 -20.87 -5.51
N ASP A 22 -13.83 -22.12 -5.69
CA ASP A 22 -13.93 -23.18 -4.67
C ASP A 22 -12.68 -23.34 -3.77
N LEU A 23 -11.58 -22.64 -4.08
CA LEU A 23 -10.37 -22.63 -3.23
C LEU A 23 -10.38 -21.50 -2.19
N ALA A 24 -11.26 -20.52 -2.35
CA ALA A 24 -11.36 -19.35 -1.48
C ALA A 24 -11.83 -19.68 -0.06
N GLU A 25 -12.59 -20.78 0.13
CA GLU A 25 -13.00 -21.27 1.45
C GLU A 25 -11.86 -22.01 2.17
N HIS A 26 -11.02 -22.73 1.43
CA HIS A 26 -9.91 -23.49 2.02
C HIS A 26 -8.79 -22.56 2.51
N ALA A 27 -8.55 -21.45 1.81
CA ALA A 27 -7.63 -20.39 2.25
C ALA A 27 -8.05 -19.77 3.60
N VAL A 28 -9.35 -19.63 3.88
CA VAL A 28 -9.87 -19.15 5.18
C VAL A 28 -9.51 -20.11 6.31
N ARG A 29 -9.48 -21.42 6.03
CA ARG A 29 -9.20 -22.45 7.05
C ARG A 29 -7.71 -22.73 7.26
N ALA A 30 -6.86 -22.37 6.31
CA ALA A 30 -5.41 -22.61 6.36
C ALA A 30 -4.61 -21.52 7.11
N GLY A 31 -5.28 -20.59 7.81
CA GLY A 31 -4.62 -19.50 8.53
C GLY A 31 -4.16 -18.37 7.61
N ALA A 32 -4.90 -18.10 6.52
CA ALA A 32 -4.69 -16.88 5.76
C ALA A 32 -4.80 -15.66 6.68
N VAL A 33 -3.83 -14.75 6.55
CA VAL A 33 -3.65 -13.53 7.37
C VAL A 33 -4.82 -12.53 7.25
N SER A 34 -5.90 -12.89 6.57
CA SER A 34 -6.66 -11.96 5.76
C SER A 34 -8.15 -11.93 6.11
N SER A 35 -8.50 -10.99 6.99
CA SER A 35 -9.81 -10.33 7.02
C SER A 35 -9.92 -9.25 5.92
N TRP A 36 -9.20 -9.41 4.81
CA TRP A 36 -9.00 -8.36 3.80
C TRP A 36 -10.29 -8.07 3.05
N ASP A 37 -10.43 -6.82 2.60
CA ASP A 37 -11.51 -6.42 1.72
C ASP A 37 -11.26 -7.04 0.33
N ARG A 38 -11.94 -8.16 0.03
CA ARG A 38 -11.77 -8.93 -1.21
C ARG A 38 -12.42 -8.29 -2.44
N ILE A 39 -12.79 -7.02 -2.40
CA ILE A 39 -13.23 -6.31 -3.59
C ILE A 39 -12.03 -6.12 -4.53
N GLY A 40 -12.04 -6.88 -5.63
CA GLY A 40 -11.03 -6.86 -6.70
C GLY A 40 -10.31 -8.19 -6.91
N HIS A 41 -9.41 -8.24 -7.89
CA HIS A 41 -8.53 -9.38 -8.12
C HIS A 41 -7.16 -9.15 -7.47
N VAL A 42 -6.67 -10.14 -6.74
CA VAL A 42 -5.32 -10.11 -6.14
C VAL A 42 -4.31 -10.55 -7.19
N VAL A 43 -3.39 -9.66 -7.55
CA VAL A 43 -2.32 -9.93 -8.54
C VAL A 43 -0.96 -10.18 -7.89
N PHE A 44 -0.79 -9.73 -6.65
CA PHE A 44 0.41 -9.93 -5.85
C PHE A 44 0.04 -9.87 -4.37
N GLN A 45 0.68 -10.72 -3.57
CA GLN A 45 0.55 -10.74 -2.12
C GLN A 45 1.89 -11.17 -1.54
N ASP A 46 2.28 -10.52 -0.46
CA ASP A 46 3.48 -10.86 0.30
C ASP A 46 3.18 -10.84 1.80
N ASN A 47 3.79 -11.77 2.52
CA ASN A 47 3.78 -11.85 3.98
C ASN A 47 5.21 -11.85 4.55
N PHE A 48 6.21 -11.59 3.70
CA PHE A 48 7.62 -11.43 4.01
C PHE A 48 8.33 -12.67 4.58
N LYS A 49 7.70 -13.85 4.52
CA LYS A 49 8.33 -15.11 4.95
C LYS A 49 9.57 -15.46 4.14
N GLU A 50 9.58 -15.06 2.87
CA GLU A 50 10.68 -15.26 1.93
C GLU A 50 11.63 -14.04 1.86
N GLY A 51 11.52 -13.11 2.80
CA GLY A 51 12.33 -11.89 2.87
C GLY A 51 11.84 -10.75 1.98
N THR A 52 12.75 -9.88 1.53
CA THR A 52 12.44 -8.65 0.77
C THR A 52 12.74 -8.75 -0.72
N GLY A 53 13.05 -9.94 -1.26
CA GLY A 53 13.53 -10.11 -2.63
C GLY A 53 12.57 -9.63 -3.72
N ALA A 54 11.27 -9.59 -3.43
CA ALA A 54 10.25 -9.05 -4.33
C ALA A 54 10.16 -7.51 -4.32
N TRP A 55 10.86 -6.84 -3.40
CA TRP A 55 10.72 -5.41 -3.14
C TRP A 55 12.03 -4.66 -3.35
N TYR A 56 11.92 -3.51 -4.00
CA TYR A 56 13.02 -2.56 -4.13
C TYR A 56 13.03 -1.61 -2.94
N SER A 57 14.08 -1.68 -2.13
CA SER A 57 14.24 -0.85 -0.92
C SER A 57 15.01 0.42 -1.23
N ILE A 58 14.57 1.56 -0.70
CA ILE A 58 15.21 2.86 -0.89
C ILE A 58 15.24 3.60 0.45
N VAL A 59 16.40 4.15 0.80
CA VAL A 59 16.60 5.01 1.96
C VAL A 59 17.24 6.32 1.51
N SER A 60 16.87 7.44 2.12
CA SER A 60 17.39 8.76 1.74
C SER A 60 18.68 9.16 2.45
N SER A 61 19.06 8.45 3.51
CA SER A 61 20.24 8.72 4.33
C SER A 61 21.04 7.44 4.60
N ALA A 62 22.30 7.60 5.01
CA ALA A 62 23.23 6.49 5.21
C ALA A 62 22.89 5.60 6.43
N ASP A 63 22.16 6.15 7.40
CA ASP A 63 21.74 5.48 8.63
C ASP A 63 20.29 4.96 8.57
N GLY A 64 19.55 5.27 7.49
CA GLY A 64 18.24 4.67 7.24
C GLY A 64 18.37 3.19 6.88
N THR A 65 17.37 2.38 7.23
CA THR A 65 17.38 0.94 6.93
C THR A 65 16.02 0.38 6.55
N VAL A 66 16.02 -0.64 5.71
CA VAL A 66 14.87 -1.49 5.40
C VAL A 66 15.32 -2.93 5.60
N CYS A 67 14.78 -3.64 6.59
CA CYS A 67 15.23 -4.98 6.93
C CYS A 67 14.10 -5.88 7.46
N PRO A 68 14.20 -7.21 7.28
CA PRO A 68 13.34 -8.16 7.98
C PRO A 68 13.43 -7.99 9.50
N PHE A 69 12.31 -8.19 10.18
CA PHE A 69 12.17 -8.04 11.62
C PHE A 69 11.24 -9.11 12.18
N THR A 70 11.52 -9.62 13.38
CA THR A 70 10.85 -10.82 13.92
C THR A 70 10.08 -10.57 15.20
N GLU A 71 10.23 -9.43 15.87
CA GLU A 71 9.70 -9.26 17.23
C GLU A 71 8.21 -8.92 17.27
N THR A 72 7.68 -8.23 16.25
CA THR A 72 6.28 -7.75 16.24
C THR A 72 5.52 -8.09 14.98
N ALA A 73 5.90 -9.17 14.28
CA ALA A 73 5.28 -9.56 13.01
C ALA A 73 3.79 -9.92 13.13
N LEU A 74 2.93 -9.34 12.28
CA LEU A 74 1.51 -9.69 12.18
C LEU A 74 1.32 -11.16 11.79
N SER A 75 2.14 -11.61 10.84
CA SER A 75 2.17 -12.99 10.33
C SER A 75 3.59 -13.54 10.47
N PRO A 76 3.93 -14.18 11.60
CA PRO A 76 5.27 -14.68 11.87
C PRO A 76 5.81 -15.64 10.77
N PRO A 77 7.14 -15.74 10.59
CA PRO A 77 8.17 -15.20 11.48
C PRO A 77 8.64 -13.76 11.20
N PHE A 78 8.36 -13.20 10.02
CA PHE A 78 8.92 -11.90 9.61
C PHE A 78 7.83 -10.86 9.32
N CYS A 79 8.16 -9.61 9.64
CA CYS A 79 7.61 -8.40 9.06
C CYS A 79 8.78 -7.56 8.51
N ILE A 80 8.52 -6.46 7.81
CA ILE A 80 9.60 -5.56 7.38
C ILE A 80 9.62 -4.30 8.22
N ARG A 81 10.80 -3.93 8.69
CA ARG A 81 11.05 -2.72 9.46
C ARG A 81 11.72 -1.67 8.58
N LEU A 82 11.09 -0.50 8.50
CA LEU A 82 11.54 0.68 7.76
C LEU A 82 11.91 1.75 8.80
N VAL A 83 13.19 2.12 8.81
CA VAL A 83 13.74 3.16 9.66
C VAL A 83 14.25 4.27 8.76
N ASN A 84 13.59 5.43 8.77
CA ASN A 84 14.16 6.63 8.17
C ASN A 84 15.41 7.00 8.97
N GLY A 85 16.42 7.56 8.32
CA GLY A 85 17.59 7.97 9.08
C GLY A 85 17.47 9.38 9.65
N SER A 86 18.58 9.87 10.18
CA SER A 86 18.68 11.15 10.87
C SER A 86 19.24 12.23 9.94
N GLY A 87 18.83 13.49 10.12
CA GLY A 87 19.39 14.62 9.38
C GLY A 87 18.44 15.53 8.61
N GLY A 88 17.19 15.69 9.06
CA GLY A 88 16.18 16.54 8.43
C GLY A 88 15.19 15.71 7.60
N ALA A 89 14.75 16.23 6.45
CA ALA A 89 13.81 15.53 5.59
C ALA A 89 14.38 14.18 5.11
N THR A 90 13.84 13.08 5.63
CA THR A 90 14.36 11.72 5.44
C THR A 90 13.24 10.71 5.25
N TYR A 91 13.52 9.67 4.47
CA TYR A 91 12.57 8.58 4.25
C TYR A 91 13.26 7.22 4.16
N ALA A 92 12.49 6.19 4.51
CA ALA A 92 12.75 4.80 4.17
C ALA A 92 11.51 4.20 3.52
N ARG A 93 11.66 3.54 2.38
CA ARG A 93 10.53 3.03 1.60
C ARG A 93 10.82 1.73 0.89
N MET A 94 9.74 1.05 0.54
CA MET A 94 9.76 -0.12 -0.31
C MET A 94 8.84 0.07 -1.50
N ARG A 95 9.26 -0.46 -2.66
CA ARG A 95 8.48 -0.45 -3.90
C ARG A 95 8.37 -1.85 -4.46
N HIS A 96 7.17 -2.23 -4.88
CA HIS A 96 6.99 -3.44 -5.68
C HIS A 96 6.58 -3.05 -7.09
N TYR A 97 7.43 -3.40 -8.06
CA TYR A 97 7.18 -3.13 -9.48
C TYR A 97 6.38 -4.27 -10.08
N LEU A 98 5.26 -3.93 -10.71
CA LEU A 98 4.40 -4.89 -11.36
C LEU A 98 4.57 -4.78 -12.87
N SER A 99 4.77 -5.92 -13.53
CA SER A 99 4.97 -6.00 -14.97
C SER A 99 3.69 -5.80 -15.79
N TYR A 100 2.53 -5.65 -15.13
CA TYR A 100 1.22 -5.71 -15.78
C TYR A 100 0.66 -4.32 -16.12
N GLY A 101 0.47 -3.97 -17.39
CA GLY A 101 -0.04 -2.65 -17.82
C GLY A 101 -1.56 -2.46 -17.70
N TYR A 102 -2.18 -2.77 -16.55
CA TYR A 102 -3.61 -2.54 -16.36
C TYR A 102 -3.95 -1.04 -16.41
N ARG A 103 -5.04 -0.69 -17.09
CA ARG A 103 -5.59 0.68 -17.11
C ARG A 103 -7.01 0.67 -16.57
N GLY A 104 -7.13 0.66 -15.25
CA GLY A 104 -8.43 0.70 -14.57
C GLY A 104 -8.23 0.88 -13.08
N GLN A 105 -9.19 0.38 -12.30
CA GLN A 105 -9.12 0.46 -10.84
C GLN A 105 -8.05 -0.50 -10.29
N VAL A 106 -7.12 0.06 -9.52
CA VAL A 106 -6.01 -0.65 -8.89
C VAL A 106 -6.00 -0.33 -7.41
N GLY A 107 -5.69 -1.33 -6.59
CA GLY A 107 -5.63 -1.19 -5.15
C GLY A 107 -4.28 -1.59 -4.57
N LEU A 108 -3.91 -0.92 -3.47
CA LEU A 108 -2.89 -1.34 -2.52
C LEU A 108 -3.59 -1.63 -1.21
N GLU A 109 -3.38 -2.82 -0.63
CA GLU A 109 -3.81 -3.17 0.71
C GLU A 109 -2.60 -3.64 1.51
N CYS A 110 -2.44 -3.11 2.72
CA CYS A 110 -1.32 -3.47 3.60
C CYS A 110 -1.70 -3.30 5.07
N SER A 111 -0.90 -3.89 5.94
CA SER A 111 -0.96 -3.69 7.38
C SER A 111 0.27 -2.90 7.81
N VAL A 112 0.09 -1.96 8.73
CA VAL A 112 1.19 -1.17 9.27
C VAL A 112 1.13 -1.12 10.79
N ALA A 113 2.28 -1.23 11.45
CA ALA A 113 2.45 -0.93 12.86
C ALA A 113 3.61 0.05 13.01
N TYR A 114 3.59 0.94 14.00
CA TYR A 114 4.59 2.00 14.10
C TYR A 114 4.88 2.39 15.55
N GLY A 115 6.06 3.00 15.73
CA GLY A 115 6.50 3.58 17.00
C GLY A 115 5.74 4.85 17.38
N PRO A 116 5.87 5.33 18.63
CA PRO A 116 5.08 6.44 19.16
C PRO A 116 5.30 7.76 18.43
N ASP A 117 6.49 7.95 17.87
CA ASP A 117 6.92 9.26 17.37
C ASP A 117 6.85 9.37 15.84
N ILE A 118 6.33 8.35 15.14
CA ILE A 118 6.29 8.40 13.67
C ILE A 118 5.59 9.67 13.17
N GLU A 119 6.27 10.40 12.30
CA GLU A 119 5.77 11.67 11.79
C GLU A 119 4.75 11.42 10.68
N TYR A 120 5.17 10.73 9.61
CA TYR A 120 4.31 10.44 8.46
C TYR A 120 4.45 9.00 7.97
N ILE A 121 3.32 8.43 7.57
CA ILE A 121 3.27 7.18 6.80
C ILE A 121 2.65 7.51 5.45
N LYS A 122 3.36 7.23 4.36
CA LYS A 122 2.85 7.44 3.00
C LYS A 122 2.54 6.13 2.31
N PHE A 123 1.41 6.12 1.63
CA PHE A 123 0.95 5.06 0.74
C PHE A 123 0.93 5.61 -0.68
N GLY A 124 1.54 4.87 -1.60
CA GLY A 124 1.71 5.30 -2.98
C GLY A 124 1.28 4.26 -3.99
N ILE A 125 0.57 4.70 -5.03
CA ILE A 125 0.36 3.94 -6.27
C ILE A 125 0.77 4.83 -7.43
N PHE A 126 1.58 4.30 -8.35
CA PHE A 126 2.16 5.09 -9.42
C PHE A 126 2.00 4.39 -10.75
N SER A 127 1.59 5.12 -11.77
CA SER A 127 1.70 4.68 -13.16
C SER A 127 2.69 5.56 -13.92
N SER A 128 3.54 4.95 -14.72
CA SER A 128 4.35 5.63 -15.73
C SER A 128 3.82 5.27 -17.11
N LEU A 129 3.46 6.29 -17.86
CA LEU A 129 3.01 6.27 -19.23
C LEU A 129 4.08 6.99 -20.09
N PRO A 130 4.16 6.71 -21.40
CA PRO A 130 5.00 7.44 -22.34
C PRO A 130 4.65 8.93 -22.41
N THR A 131 3.42 9.27 -22.04
CA THR A 131 2.87 10.62 -22.08
C THR A 131 2.91 11.33 -20.71
N GLY A 132 3.31 10.64 -19.64
CA GLY A 132 3.30 11.22 -18.29
C GLY A 132 3.29 10.19 -17.16
N ARG A 133 3.35 10.67 -15.92
CA ARG A 133 3.18 9.86 -14.70
C ARG A 133 1.93 10.29 -13.98
N GLN A 134 1.22 9.31 -13.42
CA GLN A 134 0.16 9.53 -12.44
C GLN A 134 0.70 9.10 -11.08
N LEU A 135 0.68 10.01 -10.12
CA LEU A 135 1.16 9.79 -8.76
C LEU A 135 -0.01 9.94 -7.79
N PHE A 136 -0.34 8.86 -7.11
CA PHE A 136 -1.37 8.84 -6.09
C PHE A 136 -0.71 8.64 -4.74
N TYR A 137 -0.74 9.67 -3.90
CA TYR A 137 -0.29 9.58 -2.52
C TYR A 137 -1.43 9.83 -1.55
N VAL A 138 -1.44 9.01 -0.49
CA VAL A 138 -2.11 9.34 0.76
C VAL A 138 -1.07 9.31 1.87
N ARG A 139 -1.11 10.31 2.73
CA ARG A 139 -0.27 10.43 3.93
C ARG A 139 -1.15 10.37 5.17
N LEU A 140 -0.76 9.54 6.12
CA LEU A 140 -1.31 9.50 7.47
C LEU A 140 -0.32 10.19 8.41
N THR A 141 -0.83 11.11 9.24
CA THR A 141 -0.08 11.78 10.31
C THR A 141 -0.58 11.28 11.67
N PRO A 142 0.06 10.28 12.32
CA PRO A 142 -0.50 9.64 13.52
C PRO A 142 -0.69 10.56 14.72
N ALA A 143 0.14 11.61 14.85
CA ALA A 143 0.04 12.59 15.92
C ALA A 143 -1.29 13.36 15.93
N THR A 144 -1.84 13.67 14.74
CA THR A 144 -3.11 14.41 14.59
C THR A 144 -4.26 13.54 14.11
N GLY A 145 -3.96 12.39 13.50
CA GLY A 145 -4.93 11.55 12.81
C GLY A 145 -5.28 12.05 11.41
N ASP A 146 -4.56 13.03 10.87
CA ASP A 146 -4.89 13.59 9.56
C ASP A 146 -4.58 12.59 8.43
N LEU A 147 -5.52 12.49 7.49
CA LEU A 147 -5.36 11.84 6.20
C LEU A 147 -5.32 12.91 5.12
N ASP A 148 -4.17 13.00 4.46
CA ASP A 148 -3.93 13.98 3.41
C ASP A 148 -3.67 13.28 2.08
N HIS A 149 -4.07 13.91 0.98
CA HIS A 149 -3.62 13.55 -0.37
C HIS A 149 -2.75 14.67 -0.94
N GLY A 150 -1.89 14.36 -1.91
CA GLY A 150 -1.05 15.38 -2.53
C GLY A 150 0.19 14.81 -3.22
N SER A 151 1.20 15.65 -3.38
CA SER A 151 2.52 15.25 -3.86
C SER A 151 3.63 16.00 -3.14
N ASP A 152 4.81 15.38 -3.12
CA ASP A 152 6.02 15.98 -2.56
C ASP A 152 6.37 17.24 -3.36
N GLY A 153 6.15 18.41 -2.76
CA GLY A 153 6.52 19.72 -3.31
C GLY A 153 5.37 20.60 -3.82
N VAL A 154 4.16 20.08 -3.97
CA VAL A 154 2.97 20.88 -4.37
C VAL A 154 2.05 21.19 -3.18
N GLY A 155 2.20 20.44 -2.08
CA GLY A 155 1.44 20.62 -0.84
C GLY A 155 0.50 19.44 -0.58
N TRP A 156 0.13 19.30 0.70
CA TRP A 156 -0.76 18.26 1.19
C TRP A 156 -2.12 18.86 1.50
N THR A 157 -3.18 18.21 1.03
CA THR A 157 -4.57 18.61 1.27
C THR A 157 -5.27 17.55 2.11
N ASN A 158 -5.78 17.97 3.26
CA ASN A 158 -6.54 17.10 4.15
C ASN A 158 -7.88 16.72 3.52
N PHE A 159 -8.22 15.43 3.53
CA PHE A 159 -9.54 14.95 3.10
C PHE A 159 -10.30 14.25 4.22
N ALA A 160 -9.63 13.83 5.29
CA ALA A 160 -10.26 13.20 6.45
C ALA A 160 -9.37 13.29 7.70
N ASN A 161 -9.97 13.01 8.85
CA ASN A 161 -9.25 12.83 10.11
C ASN A 161 -9.79 11.58 10.83
N VAL A 162 -8.89 10.71 11.29
CA VAL A 162 -9.21 9.43 11.95
C VAL A 162 -9.11 9.49 13.48
N GLY A 163 -8.87 10.68 14.02
CA GLY A 163 -8.53 10.92 15.42
C GLY A 163 -7.07 10.61 15.72
N VAL A 164 -6.58 11.19 16.82
CA VAL A 164 -5.20 10.99 17.29
C VAL A 164 -4.95 9.50 17.53
N LEU A 165 -3.90 8.98 16.90
CA LEU A 165 -3.50 7.57 17.00
C LEU A 165 -2.35 7.36 18.00
N GLY A 166 -1.82 8.43 18.58
CA GLY A 166 -0.76 8.43 19.59
C GLY A 166 -1.15 7.66 20.86
N GLY A 167 -0.25 6.83 21.37
CA GLY A 167 -0.42 6.07 22.63
C GLY A 167 -0.58 4.56 22.48
N ASN A 168 -0.95 4.07 21.30
CA ASN A 168 -1.03 2.63 21.00
C ASN A 168 0.07 2.22 20.02
N ILE A 169 1.27 2.06 20.59
CA ILE A 169 2.46 1.59 19.90
C ILE A 169 2.28 0.14 19.45
N TRP A 170 2.84 -0.19 18.27
CA TRP A 170 2.88 -1.57 17.74
C TRP A 170 1.53 -2.24 17.46
N GLN A 171 0.43 -1.47 17.41
CA GLN A 171 -0.84 -1.99 16.91
C GLN A 171 -0.86 -2.02 15.38
N TRP A 172 -1.17 -3.18 14.84
CA TRP A 172 -1.35 -3.38 13.40
C TRP A 172 -2.63 -2.72 12.93
N ARG A 173 -2.51 -1.88 11.91
CA ARG A 173 -3.59 -1.11 11.30
C ARG A 173 -3.70 -1.48 9.84
N HIS A 174 -4.89 -1.84 9.41
CA HIS A 174 -5.17 -2.21 8.02
C HIS A 174 -5.52 -0.97 7.20
N VAL A 175 -4.89 -0.87 6.04
CA VAL A 175 -5.04 0.24 5.10
C VAL A 175 -5.29 -0.30 3.71
N LYS A 176 -6.26 0.30 3.00
CA LYS A 176 -6.47 0.05 1.58
C LYS A 176 -6.63 1.37 0.83
N MET A 177 -5.94 1.52 -0.28
CA MET A 177 -6.08 2.65 -1.20
C MET A 177 -6.49 2.12 -2.57
N VAL A 178 -7.49 2.74 -3.20
CA VAL A 178 -7.95 2.39 -4.53
C VAL A 178 -7.96 3.62 -5.42
N VAL A 179 -7.39 3.49 -6.61
CA VAL A 179 -7.22 4.55 -7.61
C VAL A 179 -7.64 4.03 -8.98
N ASP A 180 -7.92 4.93 -9.92
CA ASP A 180 -8.24 4.57 -11.30
C ASP A 180 -7.24 5.22 -12.27
N PHE A 181 -6.42 4.38 -12.91
CA PHE A 181 -5.44 4.83 -13.90
C PHE A 181 -6.06 5.35 -15.20
N THR A 182 -7.30 4.96 -15.53
CA THR A 182 -7.99 5.42 -16.74
C THR A 182 -8.42 6.87 -16.59
N THR A 183 -8.98 7.22 -15.43
CA THR A 183 -9.48 8.58 -15.16
C THR A 183 -8.43 9.46 -14.49
N GLY A 184 -7.40 8.88 -13.88
CA GLY A 184 -6.43 9.63 -13.09
C GLY A 184 -7.00 10.12 -11.75
N LEU A 185 -8.02 9.44 -11.22
CA LEU A 185 -8.75 9.85 -10.02
C LEU A 185 -8.58 8.85 -8.89
N PHE A 186 -8.58 9.34 -7.65
CA PHE A 186 -8.78 8.48 -6.49
C PHE A 186 -10.21 7.93 -6.50
N VAL A 187 -10.37 6.73 -5.95
CA VAL A 187 -11.69 6.08 -5.78
C VAL A 187 -12.08 6.11 -4.31
N ARG A 188 -11.24 5.52 -3.45
CA ARG A 188 -11.49 5.44 -2.00
C ARG A 188 -10.22 5.13 -1.22
N PHE A 189 -10.26 5.48 0.06
CA PHE A 189 -9.30 5.04 1.06
C PHE A 189 -10.03 4.32 2.19
N VAL A 190 -9.48 3.23 2.69
CA VAL A 190 -10.06 2.46 3.80
C VAL A 190 -9.01 2.41 4.91
N PHE A 191 -9.42 2.83 6.10
CA PHE A 191 -8.57 2.78 7.28
C PHE A 191 -9.33 2.12 8.42
N LEU A 192 -8.79 1.02 8.97
CA LEU A 192 -9.43 0.25 10.04
C LEU A 192 -10.89 -0.13 9.74
N GLY A 193 -11.18 -0.44 8.46
CA GLY A 193 -12.52 -0.82 7.99
C GLY A 193 -13.46 0.36 7.71
N VAL A 194 -13.08 1.60 8.03
CA VAL A 194 -13.84 2.81 7.70
C VAL A 194 -13.47 3.26 6.28
N VAL A 195 -14.49 3.44 5.44
CA VAL A 195 -14.32 3.90 4.06
C VAL A 195 -14.42 5.42 4.01
N TYR A 196 -13.39 6.04 3.43
CA TYR A 196 -13.32 7.46 3.12
C TYR A 196 -13.47 7.63 1.61
N ASP A 197 -14.48 8.38 1.21
CA ASP A 197 -14.70 8.70 -0.19
C ASP A 197 -13.63 9.68 -0.67
N MET A 198 -13.02 9.35 -1.80
CA MET A 198 -12.01 10.19 -2.46
C MET A 198 -12.37 10.44 -3.93
N ALA A 199 -13.59 10.10 -4.34
CA ALA A 199 -14.05 10.28 -5.70
C ALA A 199 -13.92 11.74 -6.14
N GLY A 200 -13.40 11.95 -7.36
CA GLY A 200 -13.21 13.28 -7.94
C GLY A 200 -11.91 13.98 -7.55
N ILE A 201 -11.13 13.43 -6.61
CA ILE A 201 -9.78 13.91 -6.32
C ILE A 201 -8.83 13.40 -7.42
N ALA A 202 -8.13 14.30 -8.10
CA ALA A 202 -7.18 13.95 -9.15
C ALA A 202 -5.81 13.55 -8.59
N CYS A 203 -5.11 12.66 -9.30
CA CYS A 203 -3.69 12.40 -9.06
C CYS A 203 -2.83 13.62 -9.41
N ASP A 204 -1.60 13.64 -8.87
CA ASP A 204 -0.58 14.51 -9.44
C ASP A 204 -0.10 13.95 -10.78
N ALA A 205 -0.08 14.80 -11.79
CA ALA A 205 0.26 14.45 -13.17
C ALA A 205 1.58 15.12 -13.55
N MET A 206 2.62 14.31 -13.79
CA MET A 206 3.94 14.82 -14.17
C MET A 206 4.29 14.45 -15.61
N VAL A 207 5.04 15.31 -16.29
CA VAL A 207 5.60 15.01 -17.62
C VAL A 207 6.75 14.02 -17.44
N ALA A 208 6.64 12.81 -17.99
CA ALA A 208 7.70 11.81 -17.94
C ALA A 208 7.72 10.98 -19.23
N LEU A 209 8.94 10.73 -19.73
CA LEU A 209 9.24 9.83 -20.84
C LEU A 209 9.85 8.54 -20.27
N ALA A 210 9.02 7.63 -19.77
CA ALA A 210 9.49 6.33 -19.27
C ALA A 210 8.65 5.18 -19.86
N PRO A 211 9.23 3.98 -20.02
CA PRO A 211 8.48 2.81 -20.44
C PRO A 211 7.37 2.48 -19.43
N TRP A 212 6.32 1.84 -19.92
CA TRP A 212 5.16 1.42 -19.14
C TRP A 212 5.56 0.59 -17.94
N HIS A 213 5.34 1.13 -16.74
CA HIS A 213 5.42 0.38 -15.50
C HIS A 213 4.52 1.05 -14.47
N TRP A 214 4.11 0.27 -13.49
CA TRP A 214 3.47 0.80 -12.30
C TRP A 214 4.03 0.09 -11.08
N TYR A 215 3.95 0.74 -9.94
CA TYR A 215 4.41 0.19 -8.68
C TYR A 215 3.55 0.69 -7.55
N VAL A 216 3.56 -0.08 -6.47
CA VAL A 216 3.03 0.33 -5.17
C VAL A 216 4.18 0.68 -4.25
N MET A 217 3.92 1.54 -3.28
CA MET A 217 4.91 2.02 -2.34
C MET A 217 4.32 2.19 -0.95
N ILE A 218 5.11 1.82 0.06
CA ILE A 218 4.91 2.24 1.44
C ILE A 218 6.19 2.91 1.92
N GLU A 219 6.06 4.04 2.60
CA GLU A 219 7.17 4.91 3.00
C GLU A 219 6.95 5.41 4.43
N ASN A 220 8.00 5.29 5.24
CA ASN A 220 8.18 6.02 6.49
C ASN A 220 8.89 7.33 6.12
N ASP A 221 8.25 8.46 6.36
CA ASP A 221 8.75 9.79 6.00
C ASP A 221 8.77 10.71 7.21
N SER A 222 9.77 11.59 7.24
CA SER A 222 10.04 12.51 8.33
C SER A 222 10.52 13.84 7.76
N SER A 223 10.08 14.94 8.36
CA SER A 223 10.68 16.27 8.15
C SER A 223 11.71 16.62 9.23
N THR A 224 11.80 15.79 10.27
CA THR A 224 12.61 15.99 11.46
C THR A 224 13.85 15.09 11.45
N ALA A 225 14.85 15.43 12.27
CA ALA A 225 16.10 14.68 12.34
C ALA A 225 16.00 13.36 13.11
N ASP A 226 14.81 12.98 13.56
CA ASP A 226 14.58 11.80 14.38
C ASP A 226 14.35 10.55 13.52
N GLN A 227 14.78 9.41 14.06
CA GLN A 227 14.55 8.11 13.45
C GLN A 227 13.24 7.53 13.96
N TYR A 228 12.36 7.22 13.02
CA TYR A 228 11.07 6.60 13.27
C TYR A 228 11.04 5.19 12.73
N ILE A 229 10.14 4.38 13.26
CA ILE A 229 10.07 2.96 12.96
C ILE A 229 8.65 2.63 12.46
N LEU A 230 8.60 2.07 11.26
CA LEU A 230 7.40 1.53 10.62
C LEU A 230 7.59 0.05 10.32
N HIS A 231 6.62 -0.77 10.67
CA HIS A 231 6.56 -2.19 10.40
C HIS A 231 5.45 -2.49 9.38
N LEU A 232 5.75 -3.36 8.41
CA LEU A 232 4.85 -3.85 7.36
C LEU A 232 4.62 -5.35 7.47
#